data_AF-A0A074LTK6-F1
#
_entry.id   AF-A0A074LTK6-F1
#
_cell.length_a   1.000
_cell.length_b   1.000
_cell.length_c   1.000
_cell.angle_alpha   90.00
_cell.angle_beta   90.00
_cell.angle_gamma   90.00
#
_symmetry.space_group_name_H-M   'P 1'
#
loop_
_entity.id
_entity.type
_entity.pdbx_description
1 polymer ?
#
loop_
_entity_poly.entity_id
_entity_poly.type
_entity_poly.pdbx_seq_one_letter_code
_entity_poly.pdbx_strand_id
1 'polypeptide(L)'
;MAEERNNPRNKLYQQHELVLRNRQSLEVNGVLNVESFDAHEFVLATQYGFVAVRGENLHIKTLNLENGFVAIEGLIYDIGYFDEGVTPAEKAKGFFSKLFR
;
A
#
# COMPACT_ATOMS: atom_id res chain seq x y z
N MET A 1 0.40 -39.16 17.93
CA MET A 1 1.56 -38.26 17.84
C MET A 1 1.70 -37.84 16.39
N ALA A 2 1.01 -36.78 16.01
CA ALA A 2 1.14 -36.19 14.69
C ALA A 2 2.15 -35.05 14.80
N GLU A 3 3.23 -35.16 14.03
CA GLU A 3 4.14 -34.06 13.77
C GLU A 3 3.38 -32.99 12.97
N GLU A 4 2.96 -31.93 13.65
CA GLU A 4 2.57 -30.68 12.99
C GLU A 4 3.82 -30.09 12.33
N ARG A 5 4.03 -30.49 11.08
CA ARG A 5 5.03 -29.91 10.19
C ARG A 5 4.73 -28.43 10.02
N ASN A 6 5.66 -27.59 10.50
CA ASN A 6 5.81 -26.18 10.17
C ASN A 6 5.46 -25.94 8.69
N ASN A 7 4.30 -25.32 8.45
CA ASN A 7 3.89 -24.87 7.12
C ASN A 7 4.34 -23.40 6.95
N PRO A 8 5.39 -23.10 6.17
CA PRO A 8 5.86 -21.72 5.98
C PRO A 8 4.89 -20.85 5.17
N ARG A 9 3.76 -21.39 4.71
CA ARG A 9 2.74 -20.65 3.93
C ARG A 9 1.72 -19.89 4.76
N ASN A 10 1.80 -19.94 6.09
CA ASN A 10 0.97 -19.13 6.96
C ASN A 10 1.84 -18.10 7.70
N LYS A 11 2.57 -17.25 6.96
CA LYS A 11 2.73 -15.89 7.45
C LYS A 11 1.29 -15.37 7.52
N LEU A 12 0.71 -15.39 8.72
CA LEU A 12 -0.56 -14.74 9.03
C LEU A 12 -0.57 -13.45 8.21
N TYR A 13 -1.49 -13.35 7.24
CA TYR A 13 -1.59 -12.15 6.41
C TYR A 13 -1.67 -10.98 7.37
N GLN A 14 -0.56 -10.25 7.51
CA GLN A 14 -0.49 -9.12 8.44
C GLN A 14 -1.61 -8.20 8.02
N GLN A 15 -2.53 -7.93 8.95
CA GLN A 15 -3.74 -7.18 8.67
C GLN A 15 -3.38 -5.91 7.94
N HIS A 16 -3.93 -5.72 6.74
CA HIS A 16 -3.71 -4.49 6.00
C HIS A 16 -4.69 -3.44 6.51
N GLU A 17 -4.15 -2.40 7.13
CA GLU A 17 -4.92 -1.35 7.78
C GLU A 17 -4.24 -0.01 7.54
N LEU A 18 -5.03 1.00 7.20
CA LEU A 18 -4.60 2.38 7.09
C LEU A 18 -5.36 3.20 8.13
N VAL A 19 -4.63 3.82 9.07
CA VAL A 19 -5.20 4.71 10.08
C VAL A 19 -4.73 6.13 9.83
N LEU A 20 -5.63 6.95 9.28
CA LEU A 20 -5.39 8.37 9.04
C LEU A 20 -5.98 9.23 10.15
N ARG A 21 -5.15 10.06 10.79
CA ARG A 21 -5.57 11.00 11.84
C ARG A 21 -5.31 12.43 11.41
N ASN A 22 -6.36 13.25 11.44
CA ASN A 22 -6.32 14.70 11.15
C ASN A 22 -5.63 15.11 9.84
N ARG A 23 -5.54 14.19 8.86
CA ARG A 23 -4.73 14.36 7.63
C ARG A 23 -3.26 14.70 7.90
N GLN A 24 -2.74 14.32 9.06
CA GLN A 24 -1.40 14.68 9.54
C GLN A 24 -0.52 13.46 9.84
N SER A 25 -1.14 12.35 10.24
CA SER A 25 -0.45 11.14 10.64
C SER A 25 -1.15 9.95 10.02
N LEU A 26 -0.41 9.15 9.27
CA LEU A 26 -0.88 7.95 8.60
C LEU A 26 -0.06 6.75 9.07
N GLU A 27 -0.73 5.76 9.62
CA GLU A 27 -0.16 4.45 9.95
C GLU A 27 -0.63 3.43 8.92
N VAL A 28 0.29 2.64 8.37
CA VAL A 28 0.02 1.63 7.34
C VAL A 28 0.61 0.30 7.79
N ASN A 29 -0.25 -0.71 7.95
CA ASN A 29 0.14 -2.10 8.20
C ASN A 29 0.10 -2.92 6.90
N GLY A 30 0.83 -4.04 6.85
CA GLY A 30 0.91 -4.91 5.67
C GLY A 30 1.80 -4.36 4.55
N VAL A 31 2.71 -3.43 4.85
CA VAL A 31 3.72 -2.91 3.93
C VAL A 31 4.83 -3.94 3.75
N LEU A 32 5.13 -4.30 2.50
CA LEU A 32 6.22 -5.21 2.14
C LEU A 32 7.52 -4.43 1.90
N ASN A 33 7.43 -3.28 1.24
CA ASN A 33 8.56 -2.42 0.93
C ASN A 33 8.13 -0.96 0.72
N VAL A 34 9.08 -0.03 0.79
CA VAL A 34 8.92 1.36 0.35
C VAL A 34 9.67 1.50 -0.97
N GLU A 35 8.95 1.71 -2.08
CA GLU A 35 9.55 1.82 -3.41
C GLU A 35 10.20 3.18 -3.63
N SER A 36 9.51 4.25 -3.23
CA SER A 36 10.01 5.62 -3.28
C SER A 36 9.36 6.47 -2.22
N PHE A 37 10.09 7.48 -1.75
CA PHE A 37 9.54 8.49 -0.86
C PHE A 37 10.27 9.82 -1.03
N ASP A 38 9.51 10.90 -0.91
CA ASP A 38 10.02 12.26 -0.74
C ASP A 38 9.02 13.11 0.07
N ALA A 39 9.22 14.43 0.09
CA ALA A 39 8.36 15.36 0.83
C ALA A 39 6.94 15.49 0.26
N HIS A 40 6.65 14.96 -0.92
CA HIS A 40 5.40 15.10 -1.66
C HIS A 40 4.68 13.77 -1.92
N GLU A 41 5.41 12.66 -2.06
CA GLU A 41 4.83 11.35 -2.36
C GLU A 41 5.57 10.21 -1.65
N PHE A 42 4.79 9.23 -1.18
CA PHE A 42 5.27 7.92 -0.76
C PHE A 42 4.62 6.85 -1.62
N VAL A 43 5.40 5.90 -2.11
CA VAL A 43 4.92 4.70 -2.83
C VAL A 43 5.29 3.47 -2.01
N LEU A 44 4.27 2.81 -1.47
CA LEU A 44 4.40 1.63 -0.61
C LEU A 44 3.97 0.39 -1.38
N ALA A 45 4.83 -0.62 -1.45
CA ALA A 45 4.43 -1.95 -1.90
C ALA A 45 3.75 -2.68 -0.75
N THR A 46 2.54 -3.20 -0.96
CA THR A 46 1.76 -3.93 0.06
C THR A 46 1.33 -5.30 -0.47
N GLN A 47 0.76 -6.13 0.39
CA GLN A 47 0.16 -7.41 -0.02
C GLN A 47 -1.08 -7.25 -0.94
N TYR A 48 -1.63 -6.04 -1.05
CA TYR A 48 -2.83 -5.70 -1.82
C TYR A 48 -2.55 -4.71 -2.96
N GLY A 49 -1.34 -4.75 -3.51
CA GLY A 49 -0.87 -3.82 -4.54
C GLY A 49 -0.08 -2.65 -3.95
N PHE A 50 0.09 -1.59 -4.72
CA PHE A 50 0.81 -0.39 -4.30
C PHE A 50 -0.13 0.64 -3.70
N VAL A 51 0.37 1.39 -2.73
CA VAL A 51 -0.32 2.55 -2.15
C VAL A 51 0.53 3.78 -2.42
N ALA A 52 -0.02 4.73 -3.18
CA ALA A 52 0.53 6.08 -3.28
C ALA A 52 -0.11 6.96 -2.21
N VAL A 53 0.71 7.64 -1.40
CA VAL A 53 0.29 8.65 -0.44
C VAL A 53 0.88 9.98 -0.90
N ARG A 54 0.04 10.97 -1.20
CA ARG A 54 0.47 12.28 -1.70
C ARG A 54 0.11 13.39 -0.74
N GLY A 55 0.96 14.40 -0.66
CA GLY A 55 0.82 15.46 0.31
C GLY A 55 1.93 16.51 0.25
N GLU A 56 2.15 17.15 1.39
CA GLU A 56 3.22 18.11 1.61
C GLU A 56 3.94 17.84 2.94
N ASN A 57 5.25 18.09 2.94
CA ASN A 57 6.14 17.84 4.08
C ASN A 57 6.01 16.41 4.62
N LEU A 58 5.80 15.45 3.71
CA LEU A 58 5.73 14.04 4.06
C LEU A 58 7.10 13.54 4.52
N HIS A 59 7.13 12.81 5.62
CA HIS A 59 8.34 12.19 6.12
C HIS A 59 8.04 10.93 6.94
N ILE A 60 9.03 10.05 7.03
CA ILE A 60 8.94 8.82 7.81
C ILE A 60 8.99 9.19 9.29
N LYS A 61 7.93 8.84 10.02
CA LYS A 61 7.94 8.82 11.49
C LYS A 61 8.50 7.50 12.01
N THR A 62 8.10 6.38 11.41
CA THR A 62 8.54 5.04 11.82
C THR A 62 8.52 4.10 10.62
N LEU A 63 9.55 3.26 10.51
CA LEU A 63 9.67 2.24 9.48
C LEU A 63 10.06 0.92 10.13
N ASN A 64 9.17 -0.07 10.08
CA ASN A 64 9.42 -1.42 10.55
C ASN A 64 8.91 -2.43 9.52
N LEU A 65 9.72 -2.69 8.49
CA LEU A 65 9.36 -3.60 7.40
C LEU A 65 9.29 -5.07 7.84
N GLU A 66 9.99 -5.46 8.91
CA GLU A 66 9.90 -6.82 9.46
C GLU A 66 8.48 -7.13 9.97
N ASN A 67 7.86 -6.15 10.62
CA ASN A 67 6.47 -6.20 11.07
C ASN A 67 5.47 -5.70 10.01
N GLY A 68 5.96 -5.23 8.87
CA GLY A 68 5.17 -4.66 7.79
C GLY A 68 4.45 -3.36 8.15
N PHE A 69 5.07 -2.51 8.96
CA PHE A 69 4.50 -1.27 9.47
C PHE A 69 5.27 -0.03 9.01
N VAL A 70 4.54 0.99 8.56
CA VAL A 70 5.08 2.32 8.23
C VAL A 70 4.18 3.39 8.85
N ALA A 71 4.78 4.39 9.48
CA ALA A 71 4.11 5.62 9.91
C ALA A 71 4.69 6.82 9.17
N ILE A 72 3.80 7.60 8.54
CA ILE A 72 4.10 8.80 7.75
C ILE A 72 3.48 10.00 8.46
N GLU A 73 4.22 11.09 8.57
CA GLU A 73 3.73 12.38 9.03
C GLU A 73 3.86 13.46 7.96
N GLY A 74 2.94 14.40 7.95
CA GLY A 74 2.85 15.48 6.96
C GLY A 74 1.40 15.74 6.56
N LEU A 75 1.17 16.74 5.71
CA LEU A 75 -0.20 17.08 5.28
C LEU A 75 -0.63 16.19 4.12
N ILE A 76 -1.60 15.31 4.35
CA ILE A 76 -2.03 14.30 3.37
C ILE A 76 -3.20 14.82 2.53
N TYR A 77 -3.06 14.70 1.22
CA TYR A 77 -4.02 15.11 0.21
C TYR A 77 -4.77 13.94 -0.41
N ASP A 78 -4.06 12.87 -0.72
CA ASP A 78 -4.59 11.73 -1.46
C ASP A 78 -3.93 10.42 -0.99
N ILE A 79 -4.71 9.34 -0.99
CA ILE A 79 -4.24 7.98 -0.74
C ILE A 79 -4.93 7.09 -1.77
N GLY A 80 -4.15 6.44 -2.63
CA GLY A 80 -4.67 5.65 -3.75
C GLY A 80 -3.98 4.30 -3.90
N TYR A 81 -4.78 3.26 -4.14
CA TYR A 81 -4.28 1.94 -4.50
C TYR A 81 -4.12 1.79 -6.01
N PHE A 82 -3.08 1.08 -6.43
CA PHE A 82 -2.89 0.67 -7.82
C PHE A 82 -2.14 -0.66 -7.93
N ASP A 83 -2.48 -1.46 -8.93
CA ASP A 83 -1.83 -2.74 -9.21
C ASP A 83 -0.64 -2.54 -10.17
N GLU A 84 0.44 -3.30 -9.98
CA GLU A 84 1.44 -3.47 -11.04
C GLU A 84 0.78 -4.18 -12.23
N GLY A 85 0.72 -3.52 -13.38
CA GLY A 85 0.31 -4.16 -14.63
C GLY A 85 -1.08 -3.81 -15.15
N VAL A 86 -1.71 -2.73 -14.69
CA VAL A 86 -2.85 -2.16 -15.43
C VAL A 86 -2.51 -0.78 -15.94
N THR A 87 -1.91 -0.75 -17.12
CA THR A 87 -1.73 0.52 -17.82
C THR A 87 -3.11 1.14 -18.11
N PRO A 88 -3.27 2.48 -18.06
CA PRO A 88 -4.52 3.14 -18.44
C PRO A 88 -5.03 2.72 -19.83
N ALA A 89 -4.11 2.36 -20.73
CA ALA A 89 -4.40 1.85 -22.07
C ALA A 89 -5.14 0.49 -22.05
N GLU A 90 -4.80 -0.41 -21.13
CA GLU A 90 -5.46 -1.71 -20.98
C GLU A 90 -6.81 -1.59 -20.30
N LYS A 91 -6.95 -0.69 -19.32
CA LYS A 91 -8.25 -0.31 -18.74
C LYS A 91 -9.18 0.26 -19.81
N ALA A 92 -8.73 1.22 -20.62
CA ALA A 92 -9.54 1.86 -21.65
C ALA A 92 -10.13 0.86 -22.67
N LYS A 93 -9.34 -0.12 -23.15
CA LYS A 93 -9.83 -1.16 -24.09
C LYS A 93 -10.99 -2.00 -23.52
N GLY A 94 -11.03 -2.25 -22.21
CA GLY A 94 -12.07 -3.06 -21.56
C GLY A 94 -13.38 -2.32 -21.32
N PHE A 95 -13.36 -1.00 -21.16
CA PHE A 95 -14.57 -0.20 -20.91
C PHE A 95 -15.33 0.15 -22.20
N PHE A 96 -14.64 0.47 -23.29
CA PHE A 96 -15.32 0.81 -24.55
C PHE A 96 -15.97 -0.41 -25.23
N SER A 97 -15.45 -1.63 -25.03
CA SER A 97 -16.02 -2.85 -25.62
C SER A 97 -17.39 -3.25 -25.04
N LYS A 98 -17.78 -2.68 -23.90
CA LYS A 98 -19.08 -2.93 -23.26
C LYS A 98 -20.16 -1.90 -23.60
N LEU A 99 -19.81 -0.80 -24.25
CA LEU A 99 -20.74 0.29 -24.59
C LEU A 99 -21.25 0.26 -26.04
N PHE A 100 -20.72 -0.63 -26.88
CA PHE A 100 -21.13 -0.77 -28.29
C PHE A 100 -21.79 -2.12 -28.60
N ARG A 101 -22.55 -2.67 -27.65
CA ARG A 101 -23.44 -3.80 -27.90
C ARG A 101 -24.88 -3.46 -27.58
#